data_AF-N6TQ89-F1
#
_entry.id   AF-N6TQ89-F1
#
_cell.length_a   1.000
_cell.length_b   1.000
_cell.length_c   1.000
_cell.angle_alpha   90.00
_cell.angle_beta   90.00
_cell.angle_gamma   90.00
#
_symmetry.space_group_name_H-M   'P 1'
#
loop_
_entity.id
_entity.type
_entity.pdbx_description
1 polymer ?
#
loop_
_entity_poly.entity_id
_entity_poly.type
_entity_poly.pdbx_seq_one_letter_code
_entity_poly.pdbx_strand_id
1 'polypeptide(L)' 'MEHSMALKIIKNVEKYREAAKLEINVLEKLADKDPDGVHLCVKMLDWFDYHGHMCIAFEMLGLSVFDFL' A
#
# COMPACT_ATOMS: atom_id res chain seq x y z
N MET A 1 9.13 -18.73 10.10
CA MET A 1 9.05 -17.27 10.18
C MET A 1 7.77 -16.88 9.48
N GLU A 2 6.76 -16.44 10.22
CA GLU A 2 5.47 -16.04 9.66
C GLU A 2 5.67 -14.70 8.94
N HIS A 3 5.51 -14.69 7.62
CA HIS A 3 5.63 -13.46 6.84
C HIS A 3 4.22 -12.89 6.65
N SER A 4 3.79 -12.09 7.62
CA SER A 4 2.51 -11.37 7.57
C SER A 4 2.68 -10.07 6.79
N MET A 5 1.68 -9.72 5.98
CA MET A 5 1.63 -8.49 5.19
C MET A 5 0.23 -7.87 5.23
N ALA A 6 0.15 -6.56 5.05
CA ALA A 6 -1.12 -5.85 4.98
C ALA A 6 -1.57 -5.76 3.51
N LEU A 7 -2.74 -6.31 3.19
CA LEU A 7 -3.29 -6.26 1.84
C LEU A 7 -4.46 -5.27 1.78
N LYS A 8 -4.27 -4.17 1.04
CA LYS A 8 -5.31 -3.19 0.77
C LYS A 8 -6.08 -3.59 -0.49
N ILE A 9 -7.32 -4.04 -0.32
CA ILE A 9 -8.21 -4.40 -1.43
C ILE A 9 -9.12 -3.22 -1.76
N ILE A 10 -8.98 -2.68 -2.97
CA ILE A 10 -9.74 -1.53 -3.43
C ILE A 10 -11.06 -1.99 -4.05
N LYS A 11 -12.15 -1.28 -3.75
CA LYS A 11 -13.47 -1.57 -4.36
C LYS A 11 -13.39 -1.48 -5.88
N ASN A 12 -14.04 -2.41 -6.58
CA ASN A 12 -14.16 -2.42 -8.03
C ASN A 12 -15.16 -1.36 -8.52
N VAL A 13 -14.79 -0.09 -8.32
CA VAL A 13 -15.50 1.10 -8.82
C VAL A 13 -14.43 2.00 -9.41
N GLU A 14 -14.65 2.46 -10.65
CA GLU A 14 -13.66 3.18 -11.46
C GLU A 14 -12.98 4.32 -10.71
N LYS A 15 -13.75 5.19 -10.02
CA LYS A 15 -13.20 6.29 -9.22
C LYS A 15 -12.16 5.82 -8.19
N TYR A 16 -12.39 4.71 -7.50
CA TYR A 16 -11.44 4.19 -6.52
C TYR A 16 -10.25 3.49 -7.17
N ARG A 17 -10.45 2.85 -8.34
CA ARG A 17 -9.36 2.26 -9.12
C ARG A 17 -8.39 3.32 -9.64
N GLU A 18 -8.90 4.45 -10.14
CA GLU A 18 -8.06 5.57 -10.58
C GLU A 18 -7.29 6.20 -9.40
N ALA A 19 -7.93 6.34 -8.24
CA ALA A 19 -7.24 6.78 -7.03
C ALA A 19 -6.13 5.79 -6.61
N ALA A 20 -6.37 4.48 -6.72
CA ALA A 20 -5.39 3.45 -6.41
C ALA A 20 -4.19 3.48 -7.38
N LYS A 21 -4.42 3.73 -8.67
CA LYS A 21 -3.32 3.93 -9.64
C LYS A 21 -2.45 5.12 -9.27
N LEU A 22 -3.06 6.23 -8.83
CA LEU A 22 -2.30 7.39 -8.35
C LEU A 22 -1.48 7.05 -7.09
N GLU A 23 -2.08 6.32 -6.15
CA GLU A 23 -1.40 5.85 -4.93
C GLU A 23 -0.19 4.98 -5.26
N ILE A 24 -0.34 3.98 -6.14
CA ILE A 24 0.76 3.12 -6.61
C ILE A 24 1.88 3.96 -7.24
N ASN A 25 1.55 4.86 -8.17
CA ASN A 25 2.54 5.73 -8.82
C ASN A 25 3.32 6.61 -7.83
N VAL A 26 2.68 7.05 -6.74
CA VAL A 26 3.34 7.83 -5.69
C VAL A 26 4.24 6.92 -4.86
N LEU A 27 3.76 5.73 -4.47
CA LEU A 27 4.52 4.75 -3.68
C LEU A 27 5.78 4.26 -4.42
N GLU A 28 5.69 4.00 -5.73
CA GLU A 28 6.86 3.65 -6.56
C GLU A 28 7.91 4.76 -6.55
N LYS A 29 7.48 6.03 -6.74
CA LYS A 29 8.39 7.19 -6.67
C LYS A 29 8.98 7.40 -5.28
N LEU A 30 8.25 7.06 -4.22
CA LEU A 30 8.76 7.13 -2.86
C LEU A 30 9.84 6.05 -2.63
N ALA A 31 9.61 4.82 -3.11
CA ALA A 31 10.59 3.74 -3.03
C ALA A 31 11.89 4.09 -3.78
N ASP A 32 11.79 4.73 -4.95
CA ASP A 32 12.95 5.19 -5.71
C ASP A 32 13.74 6.30 -5.01
N LYS A 33 13.05 7.18 -4.27
CA LYS A 33 13.65 8.36 -3.62
C LYS A 33 14.12 8.11 -2.19
N ASP A 34 13.55 7.11 -1.53
CA ASP A 34 13.84 6.76 -0.14
C ASP A 34 14.10 5.25 0.00
N PRO A 35 15.12 4.69 -0.70
CA PRO A 35 15.37 3.25 -0.68
C PRO A 35 15.76 2.73 0.71
N ASP A 36 16.38 3.58 1.53
CA ASP A 36 16.76 3.26 2.91
C ASP A 36 15.61 3.46 3.91
N GLY A 37 14.49 4.07 3.48
CA GLY A 37 13.30 4.29 4.31
C GLY A 37 13.51 5.29 5.45
N VAL A 38 14.38 6.29 5.29
CA VAL A 38 14.71 7.23 6.37
C VAL A 38 13.57 8.21 6.65
N HIS A 39 12.64 8.38 5.71
CA HIS A 39 11.49 9.28 5.85
C HIS A 39 10.25 8.57 6.42
N LEU A 40 10.36 7.28 6.78
CA LEU A 40 9.34 6.50 7.51
C LEU A 40 7.97 6.44 6.81
N CYS A 41 7.97 6.55 5.48
CA CYS A 41 6.77 6.29 4.68
C CYS A 41 6.50 4.79 4.59
N VAL A 42 5.22 4.40 4.53
CA VAL A 42 4.83 2.99 4.39
C VAL A 42 5.40 2.39 3.10
N LYS A 43 5.98 1.20 3.20
CA LYS A 43 6.55 0.49 2.05
C LYS A 43 5.50 -0.37 1.35
N MET A 44 5.30 -0.07 0.06
CA MET A 44 4.60 -0.96 -0.85
C MET A 44 5.53 -2.11 -1.24
N LEU A 45 5.06 -3.34 -1.08
CA LEU A 45 5.80 -4.56 -1.42
C LEU A 45 5.48 -5.03 -2.85
N ASP A 46 4.20 -4.94 -3.24
CA ASP A 46 3.72 -5.35 -4.56
C ASP A 46 2.31 -4.77 -4.80
N TRP A 47 1.82 -4.84 -6.04
CA TRP A 47 0.43 -4.58 -6.38
C TRP A 47 -0.04 -5.47 -7.54
N PHE A 48 -1.33 -5.81 -7.55
CA PHE A 48 -1.92 -6.64 -8.60
C PHE A 48 -3.41 -6.34 -8.77
N ASP A 49 -3.96 -6.70 -9.93
CA ASP A 49 -5.42 -6.72 -10.14
C ASP A 49 -5.95 -8.15 -9.93
N TYR A 50 -6.98 -8.29 -9.10
CA TYR A 50 -7.65 -9.55 -8.83
C TYR A 50 -9.16 -9.40 -8.99
N HIS A 51 -9.73 -10.00 -10.04
CA HIS A 51 -11.15 -9.92 -10.37
C HIS A 51 -11.70 -8.47 -10.43
N GLY A 52 -10.90 -7.52 -10.94
CA GLY A 52 -11.28 -6.11 -11.03
C GLY A 52 -11.11 -5.35 -9.71
N HIS A 53 -10.53 -5.96 -8.68
CA HIS A 53 -10.07 -5.26 -7.49
C HIS A 53 -8.58 -4.96 -7.63
N MET A 54 -8.21 -3.69 -7.51
CA MET A 54 -6.81 -3.32 -7.33
C MET A 54 -6.40 -3.72 -5.91
N CYS A 55 -5.34 -4.49 -5.78
CA CYS A 55 -4.80 -4.96 -4.52
C CYS A 55 -3.38 -4.39 -4.35
N ILE A 56 -3.10 -3.81 -3.19
CA ILE A 56 -1.78 -3.25 -2.87
C ILE A 56 -1.28 -3.93 -1.60
N ALA A 57 -0.13 -4.58 -1.67
CA ALA A 57 0.53 -5.23 -0.55
C ALA A 57 1.52 -4.27 0.11
N PHE A 58 1.45 -4.20 1.44
CA PHE A 58 2.31 -3.35 2.26
C PHE A 58 3.02 -4.16 3.34
N GLU A 59 4.11 -3.62 3.86
CA GLU A 59 4.67 -4.09 5.12
C GLU A 59 3.61 -4.06 6.23
N MET A 60 3.65 -5.06 7.12
CA MET A 60 2.75 -5.07 8.27
C MET A 60 3.25 -4.10 9.34
N LEU A 61 2.40 -3.16 9.75
CA LEU A 61 2.67 -2.20 10.81
C LEU A 61 1.81 -2.49 12.05
N GLY A 62 2.06 -1.75 13.14
CA GLY A 62 1.26 -1.81 14.37
C GLY A 62 -0.09 -1.11 14.25
N LEU A 63 -0.76 -0.93 15.39
CA LEU A 63 -2.03 -0.20 15.48
C LEU A 63 -1.87 1.24 14.99
N SER A 64 -2.95 1.78 14.41
CA SER A 64 -3.02 3.21 14.15
C SER A 64 -3.02 3.96 15.48
N VAL A 65 -2.50 5.19 15.49
CA VAL A 65 -2.53 6.04 16.69
C VAL A 65 -3.97 6.31 17.14
N PHE A 66 -4.93 6.35 16.21
CA PHE A 66 -6.35 6.51 16.52
C PHE A 66 -6.94 5.29 17.24
N ASP A 67 -6.59 4.07 16.82
CA ASP A 67 -7.07 2.86 17.49
C ASP A 67 -6.36 2.60 18.82
N PHE A 68 -5.16 3.15 18.99
CA PHE A 68 -4.41 3.06 20.23
C PHE A 68 -4.93 4.01 21.32
N LEU A 69 -5.41 5.21 20.94
CA LEU A 69 -5.92 6.26 21.85
C LEU A 69 -7.42 6.10 22.14
#